data_AF-A0A4Y7IN79-F1
#
_entry.id   AF-A0A4Y7IN79-F1
#
_cell.length_a   1.000
_cell.length_b   1.000
_cell.length_c   1.000
_cell.angle_alpha   90.00
_cell.angle_beta   90.00
_cell.angle_gamma   90.00
#
_symmetry.space_group_name_H-M   'P 1'
#
loop_
_entity.id
_entity.type
_entity.pdbx_description
1 polymer ?
#
loop_
_entity_poly.entity_id
_entity_poly.type
_entity_poly.pdbx_seq_one_letter_code
_entity_poly.pdbx_strand_id
1 'polypeptide(L)'
;MAQVLGKNRHHVKDTWRRISPVDLKKGNWSQTEYQSLFHLVNKDMRMRVFEEKASNWTAIGNRLATQTSMHCCKKWYEQLTSSMVKEGKWADTDDYRLLDELLRLDAYCVEDVDWNNLLEHRPGDITLKRWRQMVNHIGIHGLQSFAGQVEVLAKRYCPELLEVREALDSRPVVD
;
A
#
# COMPACT_ATOMS: atom_id res chain seq x y z
N MET A 1 2.64 -29.37 -20.22
CA MET A 1 1.24 -28.91 -20.02
C MET A 1 0.60 -28.38 -21.31
N ALA A 2 1.09 -27.29 -21.93
CA ALA A 2 0.42 -26.69 -23.10
C ALA A 2 0.34 -27.62 -24.33
N GLN A 3 1.42 -28.35 -24.61
CA GLN A 3 1.47 -29.36 -25.67
C GLN A 3 0.53 -30.55 -25.39
N VAL A 4 0.46 -31.00 -24.13
CA VAL A 4 -0.46 -32.06 -23.68
C VAL A 4 -1.93 -31.63 -23.83
N LEU A 5 -2.22 -30.34 -23.56
CA LEU A 5 -3.57 -29.78 -23.68
C LEU A 5 -3.93 -29.34 -25.10
N GLY A 6 -3.00 -29.40 -26.08
CA GLY A 6 -3.21 -28.88 -27.43
C GLY A 6 -3.55 -27.38 -27.48
N LYS A 7 -3.14 -26.61 -26.47
CA LYS A 7 -3.51 -25.18 -26.31
C LYS A 7 -2.30 -24.26 -26.39
N ASN A 8 -2.56 -22.99 -26.72
CA ASN A 8 -1.53 -21.95 -26.71
C ASN A 8 -0.87 -21.81 -25.32
N ARG A 9 0.46 -21.82 -25.27
CA ARG A 9 1.25 -21.73 -24.03
C ARG A 9 0.92 -20.51 -23.18
N HIS A 10 0.64 -19.36 -23.78
CA HIS A 10 0.31 -18.12 -23.08
C HIS A 10 -1.04 -18.23 -22.40
N HIS A 11 -2.05 -18.75 -23.12
CA HIS A 11 -3.39 -18.94 -22.55
C HIS A 11 -3.39 -19.93 -21.38
N VAL A 12 -2.61 -21.02 -21.49
CA VAL A 12 -2.46 -22.00 -20.40
C VAL A 12 -1.80 -21.35 -19.19
N LYS A 13 -0.72 -20.57 -19.40
CA LYS A 13 -0.03 -19.83 -18.32
C LYS A 13 -0.96 -18.82 -17.63
N ASP A 14 -1.70 -18.02 -18.38
CA ASP A 14 -2.55 -16.97 -17.81
C ASP A 14 -3.80 -17.55 -17.13
N THR A 15 -4.35 -18.64 -17.67
CA THR A 15 -5.42 -19.39 -17.01
C THR A 15 -4.91 -19.99 -15.71
N TRP A 16 -3.74 -20.64 -15.72
CA TRP A 16 -3.12 -21.17 -14.50
C TRP A 16 -2.92 -20.07 -13.45
N ARG A 17 -2.36 -18.91 -13.81
CA ARG A 17 -2.18 -17.79 -12.87
C ARG A 17 -3.47 -17.29 -12.22
N ARG A 18 -4.62 -17.43 -12.90
CA ARG A 18 -5.93 -17.05 -12.35
C ARG A 18 -6.52 -18.08 -11.40
N ILE A 19 -6.25 -19.37 -11.61
CA ILE A 19 -6.91 -20.47 -10.88
C ILE A 19 -5.99 -21.21 -9.89
N SER A 20 -4.67 -21.00 -10.00
CA SER A 20 -3.65 -21.67 -9.17
C SER A 20 -3.59 -21.24 -7.70
N PRO A 21 -3.96 -20.01 -7.28
CA PRO A 21 -3.94 -19.67 -5.86
C PRO A 21 -4.91 -20.55 -5.08
N VAL A 22 -4.38 -21.30 -4.11
CA VAL A 22 -5.10 -22.38 -3.41
C VAL A 22 -6.26 -21.84 -2.58
N ASP A 23 -6.07 -20.68 -1.94
CA ASP A 23 -7.02 -20.09 -1.00
C ASP A 23 -7.72 -18.85 -1.57
N LEU A 24 -7.97 -18.82 -2.88
CA LEU A 24 -8.55 -17.66 -3.55
C LEU A 24 -9.88 -17.25 -2.90
N LYS A 25 -9.89 -16.10 -2.23
CA LYS A 25 -11.09 -15.57 -1.56
C LYS A 25 -11.91 -14.75 -2.53
N LYS A 26 -13.22 -14.98 -2.53
CA LYS A 26 -14.20 -14.14 -3.22
C LYS A 26 -14.83 -13.16 -2.24
N GLY A 27 -14.95 -11.90 -2.63
CA GLY A 27 -15.61 -10.86 -1.82
C GLY A 27 -14.67 -9.78 -1.29
N ASN A 28 -15.07 -9.15 -0.19
CA ASN A 28 -14.36 -8.02 0.39
C ASN A 28 -13.03 -8.46 1.02
N TRP A 29 -12.01 -7.61 0.90
CA TRP A 29 -10.71 -7.83 1.53
C TRP A 29 -10.83 -7.72 3.05
N SER A 30 -10.32 -8.72 3.75
CA SER A 30 -10.19 -8.72 5.21
C SER A 30 -9.05 -7.80 5.68
N GLN A 31 -9.08 -7.36 6.94
CA GLN A 31 -7.98 -6.57 7.53
C GLN A 31 -6.65 -7.33 7.50
N THR A 32 -6.68 -8.65 7.66
CA THR A 32 -5.49 -9.51 7.52
C THR A 32 -4.94 -9.49 6.10
N GLU A 33 -5.80 -9.49 5.07
CA GLU A 33 -5.34 -9.39 3.68
C GLU A 33 -4.75 -8.02 3.37
N TYR A 34 -5.35 -6.94 3.89
CA TYR A 34 -4.76 -5.60 3.80
C TYR A 34 -3.37 -5.57 4.44
N GLN A 35 -3.25 -6.03 5.69
CA GLN A 35 -1.99 -6.03 6.40
C GLN A 35 -0.94 -6.90 5.70
N SER A 36 -1.32 -8.06 5.17
CA SER A 36 -0.42 -8.96 4.44
C SER A 36 0.06 -8.34 3.12
N LEU A 37 -0.82 -7.66 2.38
CA LEU A 37 -0.44 -6.96 1.16
C LEU A 37 0.58 -5.85 1.44
N PHE A 38 0.31 -5.00 2.45
CA PHE A 38 1.25 -3.97 2.87
C PHE A 38 2.59 -4.56 3.29
N HIS A 39 2.60 -5.61 4.11
CA HIS A 39 3.84 -6.27 4.52
C HIS A 39 4.65 -6.77 3.31
N LEU A 40 4.00 -7.41 2.34
CA LEU A 40 4.65 -7.93 1.14
C LEU A 40 5.19 -6.81 0.24
N VAL A 41 4.43 -5.72 0.07
CA VAL A 41 4.88 -4.56 -0.71
C VAL A 41 6.05 -3.85 -0.02
N ASN A 42 5.98 -3.64 1.29
CA ASN A 42 7.07 -3.06 2.09
C ASN A 42 8.35 -3.89 2.00
N LYS A 43 8.23 -5.23 1.98
CA LYS A 43 9.35 -6.13 1.73
C LYS A 43 9.89 -6.03 0.30
N ASP A 44 9.02 -5.96 -0.70
CA ASP A 44 9.38 -5.76 -2.11
C ASP A 44 10.12 -4.43 -2.33
N MET A 45 9.66 -3.34 -1.71
CA MET A 45 10.32 -2.03 -1.76
C MET A 45 11.76 -2.10 -1.26
N ARG A 46 12.00 -2.69 -0.08
CA ARG A 46 13.35 -2.87 0.48
C ARG A 46 14.29 -3.62 -0.48
N MET A 47 13.79 -4.68 -1.12
CA MET A 47 14.59 -5.46 -2.07
C MET A 47 14.90 -4.65 -3.33
N ARG A 48 13.91 -3.93 -3.86
CA ARG A 48 14.03 -3.22 -5.13
C ARG A 48 14.87 -1.97 -5.08
N VAL A 49 15.08 -1.39 -3.89
CA VAL A 49 16.08 -0.33 -3.71
C VAL A 49 17.47 -0.80 -4.17
N PHE A 50 17.79 -2.08 -4.04
CA PHE A 50 19.07 -2.63 -4.51
C PHE A 50 19.01 -3.22 -5.92
N GLU A 51 17.85 -3.72 -6.36
CA GLU A 51 17.73 -4.45 -7.63
C GLU A 51 17.38 -3.60 -8.86
N GLU A 52 17.09 -2.30 -8.71
CA GLU A 52 16.65 -1.38 -9.80
C GLU A 52 15.43 -1.87 -10.62
N LYS A 53 14.61 -2.76 -10.05
CA LYS A 53 13.44 -3.33 -10.73
C LYS A 53 12.12 -2.67 -10.33
N ALA A 54 11.10 -2.85 -11.17
CA ALA A 54 9.70 -2.57 -10.86
C ALA A 54 9.09 -3.60 -9.89
N SER A 55 7.89 -3.30 -9.35
CA SER A 55 7.22 -4.13 -8.33
C SER A 55 6.96 -5.54 -8.85
N ASN A 56 7.37 -6.57 -8.11
CA ASN A 56 7.12 -7.94 -8.52
C ASN A 56 5.75 -8.43 -8.04
N TRP A 57 4.69 -7.94 -8.69
CA TRP A 57 3.30 -8.31 -8.38
C TRP A 57 3.04 -9.82 -8.49
N THR A 58 3.79 -10.52 -9.35
CA THR A 58 3.68 -11.99 -9.45
C THR A 58 4.16 -12.66 -8.17
N ALA A 59 5.32 -12.26 -7.64
CA ALA A 59 5.83 -12.77 -6.38
C ALA A 59 4.93 -12.39 -5.19
N ILE A 60 4.43 -11.15 -5.16
CA ILE A 60 3.50 -10.67 -4.12
C ILE A 60 2.21 -11.49 -4.14
N GLY A 61 1.56 -11.64 -5.29
CA GLY A 61 0.32 -12.41 -5.42
C GLY A 61 0.50 -13.88 -5.03
N ASN A 62 1.59 -14.51 -5.46
CA ASN A 62 1.91 -15.89 -5.09
C ASN A 62 2.08 -16.07 -3.57
N ARG A 63 2.68 -15.08 -2.89
CA ARG A 63 2.87 -15.12 -1.42
C ARG A 63 1.59 -14.82 -0.66
N LEU A 64 0.75 -13.90 -1.16
CA LEU A 64 -0.52 -13.58 -0.52
C LEU A 64 -1.49 -14.77 -0.61
N ALA A 65 -1.45 -15.52 -1.72
CA ALA A 65 -2.20 -16.74 -2.01
C ALA A 65 -3.75 -16.63 -2.00
N THR A 66 -4.31 -15.63 -1.31
CA THR A 66 -5.76 -15.38 -1.28
C THR A 66 -6.24 -14.52 -2.44
N GLN A 67 -5.32 -13.85 -3.15
CA GLN A 67 -5.62 -12.92 -4.24
C GLN A 67 -4.61 -13.09 -5.38
N THR A 68 -5.07 -12.84 -6.62
CA THR A 68 -4.19 -12.89 -7.79
C THR A 68 -3.25 -11.69 -7.83
N SER A 69 -2.10 -11.83 -8.50
CA SER A 69 -1.16 -10.71 -8.70
C SER A 69 -1.81 -9.46 -9.31
N MET A 70 -2.73 -9.66 -10.26
CA MET A 70 -3.51 -8.58 -10.86
C MET A 70 -4.40 -7.88 -9.85
N HIS A 71 -5.10 -8.63 -8.99
CA HIS A 71 -5.94 -8.05 -7.94
C HIS A 71 -5.10 -7.30 -6.91
N CYS A 72 -3.94 -7.82 -6.49
CA CYS A 72 -3.02 -7.12 -5.60
C CYS A 72 -2.57 -5.78 -6.19
N CYS A 73 -2.14 -5.79 -7.45
CA CYS A 73 -1.69 -4.59 -8.16
C CYS A 73 -2.78 -3.52 -8.25
N LYS A 74 -3.98 -3.91 -8.72
CA LYS A 74 -5.13 -3.00 -8.80
C LYS A 74 -5.52 -2.46 -7.43
N LYS A 75 -5.63 -3.35 -6.42
CA LYS A 75 -5.97 -2.96 -5.06
C LYS A 75 -4.99 -1.92 -4.52
N TRP A 76 -3.70 -2.11 -4.77
CA TRP A 76 -2.67 -1.17 -4.36
C TRP A 76 -2.86 0.20 -5.03
N TYR A 77 -2.81 0.27 -6.36
CA TYR A 77 -2.78 1.54 -7.09
C TYR A 77 -4.14 2.26 -7.22
N GLU A 78 -5.25 1.54 -7.09
CA GLU A 78 -6.59 2.11 -7.24
C GLU A 78 -7.23 2.46 -5.88
N GLN A 79 -6.77 1.88 -4.76
CA GLN A 79 -7.44 2.05 -3.46
C GLN A 79 -6.51 2.37 -2.30
N LEU A 80 -5.32 1.77 -2.24
CA LEU A 80 -4.45 1.90 -1.06
C LEU A 80 -3.46 3.06 -1.17
N THR A 81 -2.84 3.25 -2.33
CA THR A 81 -2.08 4.46 -2.62
C THR A 81 -3.01 5.66 -2.77
N SER A 82 -2.57 6.83 -2.36
CA SER A 82 -3.38 8.04 -2.46
C SER A 82 -3.71 8.39 -3.91
N SER A 83 -5.00 8.48 -4.26
CA SER A 83 -5.42 9.01 -5.56
C SER A 83 -4.92 10.44 -5.80
N MET A 84 -4.64 11.16 -4.71
CA MET A 84 -4.14 12.53 -4.70
C MET A 84 -2.71 12.65 -5.26
N VAL A 85 -1.98 11.53 -5.38
CA VAL A 85 -0.69 11.47 -6.10
C VAL A 85 -0.91 11.72 -7.59
N LYS A 86 -1.92 11.09 -8.19
CA LYS A 86 -2.28 11.33 -9.60
C LYS A 86 -2.80 12.76 -9.82
N GLU A 87 -3.38 13.37 -8.79
CA GLU A 87 -3.83 14.77 -8.82
C GLU A 87 -2.69 15.78 -8.59
N GLY A 88 -1.47 15.33 -8.28
CA GLY A 88 -0.33 16.21 -7.96
C GLY A 88 -0.41 16.92 -6.61
N LYS A 89 -1.38 16.53 -5.75
CA LYS A 89 -1.61 17.16 -4.43
C LYS A 89 -0.91 16.45 -3.28
N TRP A 90 -0.41 15.24 -3.54
CA TRP A 90 0.23 14.37 -2.56
C TRP A 90 1.43 13.69 -3.22
N ALA A 91 2.49 13.42 -2.47
CA ALA A 91 3.62 12.62 -2.92
C ALA A 91 3.51 11.22 -2.34
N ASP A 92 4.10 10.24 -3.02
CA ASP A 92 4.08 8.85 -2.52
C ASP A 92 4.83 8.69 -1.18
N THR A 93 5.74 9.61 -0.86
CA THR A 93 6.46 9.71 0.41
C THR A 93 5.63 10.34 1.54
N ASP A 94 4.56 11.07 1.22
CA ASP A 94 3.85 11.87 2.24
C ASP A 94 3.02 11.03 3.21
N ASP A 95 2.57 9.83 2.81
CA ASP A 95 1.93 8.89 3.73
C ASP A 95 2.88 8.49 4.87
N TYR A 96 4.17 8.36 4.57
CA TYR A 96 5.20 8.01 5.54
C TYR A 96 5.49 9.18 6.47
N ARG A 97 5.69 10.39 5.92
CA ARG A 97 5.91 11.61 6.72
C ARG A 97 4.73 11.92 7.63
N LEU A 98 3.51 11.79 7.12
CA LEU A 98 2.29 11.98 7.90
C LEU A 98 2.28 11.08 9.13
N LEU A 99 2.52 9.78 8.96
CA LEU A 99 2.47 8.83 10.07
C LEU A 99 3.66 8.96 11.02
N ASP A 100 4.83 9.33 10.51
CA ASP A 100 6.03 9.60 11.30
C ASP A 100 5.80 10.78 12.26
N GLU A 101 5.23 11.89 11.75
CA GLU A 101 4.87 13.04 12.58
C GLU A 101 3.75 12.71 13.57
N LEU A 102 2.70 12.03 13.14
CA LEU A 102 1.61 11.62 14.04
C LEU A 102 2.06 10.67 15.17
N LEU A 103 3.11 9.87 14.96
CA LEU A 103 3.71 9.03 16.00
C LEU A 103 4.52 9.84 17.03
N ARG A 104 5.14 10.94 16.60
CA ARG A 104 5.91 11.82 17.48
C ARG A 104 5.02 12.76 18.27
N LEU A 105 3.84 13.08 17.74
CA LEU A 105 2.85 13.91 18.41
C LEU A 105 2.16 13.15 19.54
N ASP A 106 2.03 13.80 20.69
CA ASP A 106 1.19 13.34 21.80
C ASP A 106 -0.22 13.93 21.68
N ALA A 107 -0.88 13.69 20.54
CA ALA A 107 -2.26 14.15 20.30
C ALA A 107 -3.27 13.11 20.79
N TYR A 108 -4.31 13.54 21.52
CA TYR A 108 -5.32 12.62 22.06
C TYR A 108 -6.43 12.30 21.05
N CYS A 109 -6.77 13.25 20.19
CA CYS A 109 -7.78 13.10 19.14
C CYS A 109 -7.40 13.82 17.84
N VAL A 110 -8.25 13.65 16.82
CA VAL A 110 -8.06 14.26 15.50
C VAL A 110 -8.12 15.79 15.58
N GLU A 111 -8.89 16.32 16.52
CA GLU A 111 -9.08 17.76 16.74
C GLU A 111 -7.86 18.42 17.39
N ASP A 112 -7.06 17.67 18.15
CA ASP A 112 -5.85 18.17 18.83
C ASP A 112 -4.65 18.31 17.88
N VAL A 113 -4.73 17.71 16.69
CA VAL A 113 -3.67 17.79 15.69
C VAL A 113 -3.76 19.11 14.95
N ASP A 114 -2.69 19.90 14.98
CA ASP A 114 -2.54 21.08 14.12
C ASP A 114 -2.21 20.67 12.68
N TRP A 115 -3.23 20.26 11.93
CA TRP A 115 -3.10 19.78 10.56
C TRP A 115 -2.42 20.80 9.62
N ASN A 116 -2.55 22.10 9.88
CA ASN A 116 -1.97 23.15 9.03
C ASN A 116 -0.45 23.23 9.16
N ASN A 117 0.09 22.80 10.30
CA ASN A 117 1.52 22.81 10.58
C ASN A 117 2.13 21.41 10.71
N LEU A 118 1.32 20.35 10.56
CA LEU A 118 1.78 18.96 10.68
C LEU A 118 2.82 18.58 9.61
N LEU A 119 2.62 19.05 8.38
CA LEU A 119 3.53 18.84 7.26
C LEU A 119 3.79 20.20 6.60
N GLU A 120 4.99 20.76 6.77
CA GLU A 120 5.34 22.12 6.33
C GLU A 120 5.01 22.38 4.84
N HIS A 121 5.13 21.35 4.00
CA HIS A 121 4.91 21.43 2.55
C HIS A 121 3.49 21.05 2.11
N ARG A 122 2.55 20.76 3.04
CA ARG A 122 1.19 20.33 2.70
C ARG A 122 0.11 21.15 3.41
N PRO A 123 -0.93 21.60 2.68
CA PRO A 123 -2.10 22.22 3.32
C PRO A 123 -2.79 21.26 4.29
N GLY A 124 -3.25 21.78 5.43
CA GLY A 124 -3.84 20.95 6.48
C GLY A 124 -5.14 20.25 6.08
N ASP A 125 -5.95 20.86 5.22
CA ASP A 125 -7.17 20.26 4.69
C ASP A 125 -6.87 19.03 3.81
N ILE A 126 -5.79 19.09 3.01
CA ILE A 126 -5.27 17.98 2.19
C ILE A 126 -4.73 16.87 3.08
N THR A 127 -3.95 17.22 4.11
CA THR A 127 -3.37 16.27 5.08
C THR A 127 -4.45 15.54 5.87
N LEU A 128 -5.42 16.27 6.43
CA LEU A 128 -6.58 15.71 7.15
C LEU A 128 -7.46 14.85 6.22
N LYS A 129 -7.66 15.27 4.98
CA LYS A 129 -8.39 14.47 3.98
C LYS A 129 -7.69 13.13 3.75
N ARG A 130 -6.36 13.11 3.60
CA ARG A 130 -5.61 11.87 3.42
C ARG A 130 -5.70 10.98 4.66
N TRP A 131 -5.52 11.54 5.86
CA TRP A 131 -5.71 10.80 7.12
C TRP A 131 -7.06 10.08 7.17
N ARG A 132 -8.16 10.77 6.88
CA ARG A 132 -9.52 10.17 6.85
C ARG A 132 -9.63 9.05 5.82
N GLN A 133 -9.01 9.18 4.65
CA GLN A 133 -8.97 8.10 3.65
C GLN A 133 -8.23 6.87 4.18
N MET A 134 -7.12 7.05 4.92
CA MET A 134 -6.37 5.94 5.51
C MET A 134 -7.20 5.23 6.59
N VAL A 135 -7.87 5.99 7.46
CA VAL A 135 -8.75 5.44 8.51
C VAL A 135 -9.92 4.64 7.92
N ASN A 136 -10.48 5.06 6.78
CA ASN A 136 -11.54 4.30 6.10
C ASN A 136 -11.09 2.89 5.66
N HIS A 137 -9.78 2.66 5.48
CA HIS A 137 -9.24 1.36 5.05
C HIS A 137 -8.81 0.43 6.20
N ILE A 138 -8.90 0.88 7.46
CA ILE A 138 -8.57 0.04 8.64
C ILE A 138 -9.80 -0.64 9.27
N GLY A 139 -11.00 -0.44 8.69
CA GLY A 139 -12.21 -1.19 9.07
C GLY A 139 -12.58 -1.01 10.55
N ILE A 140 -12.71 -2.10 11.30
CA ILE A 140 -13.08 -2.05 12.73
C ILE A 140 -12.06 -1.25 13.55
N HIS A 141 -10.81 -1.20 13.11
CA HIS A 141 -9.76 -0.44 13.79
C HIS A 141 -10.00 1.06 13.71
N GLY A 142 -10.83 1.54 12.79
CA GLY A 142 -11.27 2.94 12.75
C GLY A 142 -12.15 3.35 13.94
N LEU A 143 -12.64 2.39 14.73
CA LEU A 143 -13.37 2.63 15.97
C LEU A 143 -12.45 2.71 17.20
N GLN A 144 -11.14 2.44 17.04
CA GLN A 144 -10.18 2.59 18.12
C GLN A 144 -9.93 4.07 18.44
N SER A 145 -9.27 4.33 19.58
CA SER A 145 -8.76 5.66 19.90
C SER A 145 -7.86 6.20 18.78
N PHE A 146 -7.67 7.52 18.73
CA PHE A 146 -6.78 8.14 17.75
C PHE A 146 -5.39 7.52 17.77
N ALA A 147 -4.77 7.38 18.96
CA ALA A 147 -3.49 6.70 19.12
C ALA A 147 -3.51 5.25 18.58
N GLY A 148 -4.59 4.50 18.81
CA GLY A 148 -4.74 3.15 18.26
C GLY A 148 -4.83 3.13 16.73
N GLN A 149 -5.52 4.10 16.13
CA GLN A 149 -5.58 4.26 14.67
C GLN A 149 -4.21 4.59 14.09
N VAL A 150 -3.47 5.51 14.72
CA VAL A 150 -2.10 5.89 14.35
C VAL A 150 -1.19 4.66 14.41
N GLU A 151 -1.23 3.87 15.48
CA GLU A 151 -0.44 2.65 15.60
C GLU A 151 -0.75 1.62 14.50
N VAL A 152 -2.03 1.38 14.20
CA VAL A 152 -2.44 0.43 13.17
C VAL A 152 -1.93 0.87 11.80
N LEU A 153 -2.05 2.17 11.49
CA LEU A 153 -1.57 2.72 10.23
C LEU A 153 -0.04 2.76 10.16
N ALA A 154 0.65 3.11 11.24
CA ALA A 154 2.11 3.06 11.34
C ALA A 154 2.64 1.63 11.09
N LYS A 155 2.06 0.61 11.75
CA LYS A 155 2.42 -0.80 11.51
C LYS A 155 2.14 -1.25 10.07
N ARG A 156 1.18 -0.62 9.40
CA ARG A 156 0.79 -0.94 8.02
C ARG A 156 1.71 -0.29 6.99
N TYR A 157 1.90 1.02 7.09
CA TYR A 157 2.68 1.79 6.12
C TYR A 157 4.19 1.74 6.40
N CYS A 158 4.60 1.51 7.66
CA CYS A 158 6.00 1.43 8.10
C CYS A 158 6.76 2.74 7.77
N PRO A 159 6.54 3.84 8.54
CA PRO A 159 7.15 5.15 8.31
C PRO A 159 8.68 5.10 8.16
N GLU A 160 9.33 4.11 8.78
CA GLU A 160 10.77 3.84 8.69
C GLU A 160 11.23 3.50 7.26
N LEU A 161 10.31 3.30 6.31
CA LEU A 161 10.59 3.14 4.89
C LEU A 161 10.65 4.45 4.12
N LEU A 162 10.55 5.61 4.76
CA LEU A 162 10.60 6.91 4.09
C LEU A 162 11.82 7.04 3.18
N GLU A 163 13.03 6.79 3.70
CA GLU A 163 14.28 6.88 2.92
C GLU A 163 14.31 5.88 1.75
N VAL A 164 13.80 4.67 1.98
CA VAL A 164 13.67 3.63 0.94
C VAL A 164 12.75 4.14 -0.18
N ARG A 165 11.66 4.80 0.17
CA ARG A 165 10.70 5.35 -0.80
C ARG A 165 11.29 6.52 -1.58
N GLU A 166 11.97 7.45 -0.91
CA GLU A 166 12.66 8.57 -1.55
C GLU A 166 13.73 8.10 -2.54
N ALA A 167 14.50 7.06 -2.18
CA ALA A 167 15.48 6.45 -3.06
C ALA A 167 14.85 5.77 -4.29
N LEU A 168 13.61 5.27 -4.19
CA LEU A 168 12.88 4.75 -5.35
C LEU A 168 12.33 5.86 -6.24
N ASP A 169 11.79 6.93 -5.64
CA ASP A 169 11.15 8.03 -6.37
C ASP A 169 12.17 8.96 -7.06
N SER A 170 13.41 9.01 -6.57
CA SER A 170 14.53 9.77 -7.18
C SER A 170 15.16 9.07 -8.39
N ARG A 171 14.73 7.85 -8.72
CA ARG A 171 15.28 7.12 -9.87
C ARG A 171 14.91 7.79 -11.18
N PRO A 172 15.83 7.83 -12.16
CA PRO A 172 15.50 8.31 -13.48
C PRO A 172 14.41 7.43 -14.08
N VAL A 173 13.39 8.07 -14.64
CA VAL A 173 12.41 7.36 -15.47
C VAL A 173 13.17 6.86 -16.69
N VAL A 174 13.32 5.54 -16.80
CA VAL A 174 13.88 4.92 -18.01
C VAL A 174 12.80 4.99 -19.06
N ASP A 175 12.92 5.95 -19.98
CA ASP A 175 12.09 6.08 -21.18
C ASP A 175 12.25 4.87 -22.12
#